data_AF-A0A1Y3MTB5-F1
#
_entry.id   AF-A0A1Y3MTB5-F1
#
_cell.length_a   1.000
_cell.length_b   1.000
_cell.length_c   1.000
_cell.angle_alpha   90.00
_cell.angle_beta   90.00
_cell.angle_gamma   90.00
#
_symmetry.space_group_name_H-M   'P 1'
#
loop_
_entity.id
_entity.type
_entity.pdbx_description
1 polymer ?
#
loop_
_entity_poly.entity_id
_entity_poly.type
_entity_poly.pdbx_seq_one_letter_code
_entity_poly.pdbx_strand_id
1 'polypeptide(L)'
;MVTSWNWIYLSDFASYKPTYLPEDNPEWFSFFFDSSARRTCYIAPERFYASSDFLFQPEITKDGKLTPAMDIFSLGCVIAELFLEGSTIFTFSQLLRYRNNKYDPSVELEKIQDIHIRSLIKDMIHLNPEDRKSADYYLEHW
;
A
#
# COMPACT_ATOMS: atom_id res chain seq x y z
N MET A 1 -1.26 17.11 3.43
CA MET A 1 -0.74 18.50 3.49
C MET A 1 -0.42 18.86 4.94
N VAL A 2 0.70 19.53 5.21
CA VAL A 2 1.04 20.03 6.56
C VAL A 2 0.70 21.52 6.63
N THR A 3 0.03 21.93 7.71
CA THR A 3 -0.34 23.33 7.95
C THR A 3 0.76 24.09 8.70
N SER A 4 0.69 25.42 8.71
CA SER A 4 1.58 26.29 9.51
C SER A 4 1.49 26.07 11.02
N TRP A 5 0.49 25.32 11.49
CA TRP A 5 0.33 24.92 12.89
C TRP A 5 0.80 23.50 13.17
N ASN A 6 1.49 22.86 12.21
CA ASN A 6 2.03 21.50 12.32
C ASN A 6 0.94 20.40 12.40
N TRP A 7 -0.26 20.67 11.89
CA TRP A 7 -1.32 19.66 11.74
C TRP A 7 -1.25 19.02 10.36
N ILE A 8 -1.50 17.72 10.31
CA ILE A 8 -1.60 16.93 9.08
C ILE A 8 -3.07 16.87 8.67
N TYR A 9 -3.35 17.26 7.42
CA TYR A 9 -4.65 17.09 6.79
C TYR A 9 -4.54 16.20 5.57
N LEU A 10 -5.52 15.31 5.40
CA LEU A 10 -5.74 14.63 4.14
C LEU A 10 -6.20 15.66 3.10
N SER A 11 -5.59 15.59 1.92
CA SER A 11 -5.82 16.51 0.81
C SER A 11 -5.80 15.72 -0.49
N ASP A 12 -6.45 16.23 -1.53
CA ASP A 12 -6.50 15.63 -2.88
C ASP A 12 -7.22 14.27 -2.95
N PHE A 13 -8.56 14.34 -2.93
CA PHE A 13 -9.42 13.17 -3.14
C PHE A 13 -9.51 12.87 -4.64
N ALA A 14 -8.63 12.00 -5.13
CA ALA A 14 -8.54 11.63 -6.53
C ALA A 14 -9.53 10.51 -6.91
N SER A 15 -10.83 10.81 -6.88
CA SER A 15 -11.92 9.84 -7.17
C SER A 15 -11.94 9.30 -8.60
N TYR A 16 -11.11 9.85 -9.49
CA TYR A 16 -10.94 9.39 -10.87
C TYR A 16 -9.94 8.24 -11.01
N LYS A 17 -9.20 7.90 -9.94
CA LYS A 17 -8.21 6.81 -9.98
C LYS A 17 -8.92 5.45 -9.95
N PRO A 18 -8.54 4.50 -10.80
CA PRO A 18 -9.15 3.18 -10.82
C PRO A 18 -8.85 2.41 -9.53
N THR A 19 -9.82 1.62 -9.06
CA THR A 19 -9.65 0.77 -7.89
C THR A 19 -8.65 -0.34 -8.19
N TYR A 20 -8.84 -1.02 -9.32
CA TYR A 20 -8.05 -2.19 -9.70
C TYR A 20 -7.13 -1.92 -10.89
N LEU A 21 -5.94 -2.51 -10.87
CA LEU A 21 -4.90 -2.32 -11.88
C LEU A 21 -4.42 -3.65 -12.47
N PRO A 22 -4.18 -3.73 -13.80
CA PRO A 22 -3.58 -4.91 -14.40
C PRO A 22 -2.11 -5.05 -13.99
N GLU A 23 -1.66 -6.26 -13.67
CA GLU A 23 -0.24 -6.55 -13.42
C GLU A 23 0.61 -6.42 -14.70
N ASP A 24 0.05 -6.83 -15.84
CA ASP A 24 0.76 -6.95 -17.12
C ASP A 24 1.07 -5.58 -17.78
N ASN A 25 0.40 -4.51 -17.33
CA ASN A 25 0.57 -3.17 -17.91
C ASN A 25 1.04 -2.14 -16.85
N PRO A 26 2.35 -1.89 -16.74
CA PRO A 26 2.90 -0.92 -15.78
C PRO A 26 2.59 0.54 -16.13
N GLU A 27 2.13 0.84 -17.35
CA GLU A 27 1.79 2.21 -17.76
C GLU A 27 0.61 2.77 -16.95
N TRP A 28 -0.37 1.91 -16.61
CA TRP A 28 -1.52 2.31 -15.80
C TRP A 28 -1.08 2.72 -14.40
N PHE A 29 -0.17 1.95 -13.80
CA PHE A 29 0.43 2.32 -12.52
C PHE A 29 1.17 3.65 -12.64
N SER A 30 2.01 3.81 -13.66
CA SER A 30 2.80 5.02 -13.84
C SER A 30 1.92 6.27 -14.03
N PHE A 31 0.88 6.16 -14.85
CA PHE A 31 -0.04 7.26 -15.16
C PHE A 31 -0.84 7.74 -13.94
N PHE A 32 -1.37 6.82 -13.13
CA PHE A 32 -2.26 7.18 -12.02
C PHE A 32 -1.55 7.35 -10.66
N PHE A 33 -0.42 6.65 -10.44
CA PHE A 33 0.16 6.49 -9.11
C PHE A 33 1.65 6.81 -8.99
N ASP A 34 2.42 6.90 -10.08
CA ASP A 34 3.85 7.28 -10.04
C ASP A 34 4.11 8.68 -10.62
N SER A 35 3.40 9.69 -10.11
CA SER A 35 3.58 11.08 -10.57
C SER A 35 4.96 11.66 -10.22
N SER A 36 5.64 11.11 -9.20
CA SER A 36 6.96 11.58 -8.77
C SER A 36 8.14 10.89 -9.45
N ALA A 37 7.90 9.91 -10.33
CA ALA A 37 8.92 9.06 -10.97
C ALA A 37 9.90 8.38 -9.98
N ARG A 38 9.49 8.25 -8.70
CA ARG A 38 10.27 7.57 -7.65
C ARG A 38 10.04 6.06 -7.69
N ARG A 39 9.07 5.59 -8.50
CA ARG A 39 8.69 4.17 -8.65
C ARG A 39 8.22 3.53 -7.35
N THR A 40 7.78 4.34 -6.39
CA THR A 40 7.34 3.91 -5.07
C THR A 40 5.90 3.41 -5.16
N CYS A 41 5.60 2.29 -4.51
CA CYS A 41 4.31 1.65 -4.61
C CYS A 41 3.67 1.51 -3.23
N TYR A 42 2.66 2.34 -2.96
CA TYR A 42 1.85 2.28 -1.74
C TYR A 42 0.52 1.55 -1.97
N ILE A 43 0.32 0.95 -3.15
CA ILE A 43 -0.93 0.30 -3.52
C ILE A 43 -0.99 -1.07 -2.85
N ALA A 44 -2.13 -1.43 -2.26
CA ALA A 44 -2.33 -2.74 -1.66
C ALA A 44 -2.24 -3.87 -2.70
N PRO A 45 -1.62 -5.02 -2.37
CA PRO A 45 -1.34 -6.09 -3.33
C PRO A 45 -2.60 -6.68 -3.98
N GLU A 46 -3.72 -6.74 -3.25
CA GLU A 46 -5.01 -7.22 -3.75
C GLU A 46 -5.69 -6.29 -4.77
N ARG A 47 -5.18 -5.07 -4.96
CA ARG A 47 -5.69 -4.15 -6.00
C ARG A 47 -5.15 -4.48 -7.39
N PHE A 48 -4.14 -5.33 -7.48
CA PHE A 48 -3.65 -5.81 -8.75
C PHE A 48 -4.48 -7.01 -9.21
N TYR A 49 -4.60 -7.23 -10.51
CA TYR A 49 -5.19 -8.46 -11.05
C TYR A 49 -4.35 -8.98 -12.22
N ALA A 50 -4.24 -10.30 -12.29
CA ALA A 50 -3.74 -11.00 -13.45
C ALA A 50 -4.88 -11.27 -14.44
N SER A 51 -4.56 -11.48 -15.71
CA SER A 51 -5.54 -11.86 -16.74
C SER A 51 -6.33 -13.13 -16.38
N SER A 52 -5.75 -14.01 -15.56
CA SER A 52 -6.40 -15.21 -15.01
C SER A 52 -7.47 -14.89 -13.95
N ASP A 53 -7.33 -13.79 -13.22
CA ASP A 53 -8.19 -13.47 -12.07
C ASP A 53 -9.63 -13.14 -12.50
N PHE A 54 -9.81 -12.58 -13.72
CA PHE A 54 -11.14 -12.35 -14.30
C PHE A 54 -11.97 -13.61 -14.49
N LEU A 55 -11.33 -14.78 -14.65
CA LEU A 55 -12.04 -16.05 -14.78
C LEU A 55 -12.62 -16.53 -13.44
N PHE A 56 -12.02 -16.12 -12.31
CA PHE A 56 -12.39 -16.55 -10.97
C PHE A 56 -13.16 -15.48 -10.20
N GLN A 57 -13.01 -14.21 -10.56
CA GLN A 57 -13.64 -13.06 -9.91
C GLN A 57 -14.17 -12.07 -10.97
N PRO A 58 -15.34 -12.34 -11.58
CA PRO A 58 -15.97 -11.45 -12.55
C PRO A 58 -16.40 -10.10 -11.97
N GLU A 59 -16.36 -9.95 -10.64
CA GLU A 59 -16.66 -8.72 -9.91
C GLU A 59 -15.50 -7.72 -9.87
N ILE A 60 -14.28 -8.11 -10.30
CA ILE A 60 -13.15 -7.20 -10.50
C ILE A 60 -13.46 -6.32 -11.72
N THR A 61 -14.22 -5.27 -11.47
CA THR A 61 -14.40 -4.16 -12.41
C THR A 61 -13.38 -3.08 -12.07
N LYS A 62 -12.96 -2.27 -13.05
CA LYS A 62 -12.01 -1.17 -12.81
C LYS A 62 -12.45 -0.23 -11.67
N ASP A 63 -13.76 -0.09 -11.50
CA ASP A 63 -14.42 0.76 -10.50
C ASP A 63 -15.01 -0.04 -9.33
N GLY A 64 -14.46 -1.23 -9.06
CA GLY A 64 -14.92 -2.04 -7.93
C GLY A 64 -14.69 -1.35 -6.57
N LYS A 65 -15.23 -1.94 -5.51
CA LYS A 65 -15.30 -1.29 -4.19
C LYS A 65 -13.93 -1.25 -3.51
N LEU A 66 -13.47 -0.05 -3.14
CA LEU A 66 -12.34 0.12 -2.22
C LEU A 66 -12.70 -0.40 -0.82
N THR A 67 -11.76 -1.08 -0.18
CA THR A 67 -11.91 -1.56 1.20
C THR A 67 -11.00 -0.76 2.12
N PRO A 68 -11.39 -0.54 3.39
CA PRO A 68 -10.52 0.14 4.37
C PRO A 68 -9.17 -0.56 4.56
N ALA A 69 -9.11 -1.89 4.40
CA ALA A 69 -7.87 -2.66 4.51
C ALA A 69 -6.82 -2.25 3.46
N MET A 70 -7.23 -1.77 2.28
CA MET A 70 -6.32 -1.24 1.26
C MET A 70 -5.65 0.06 1.73
N ASP A 71 -6.38 0.90 2.44
CA ASP A 71 -5.86 2.15 2.99
C ASP A 71 -4.90 1.88 4.16
N ILE A 72 -5.17 0.87 4.98
CA ILE A 72 -4.27 0.41 6.05
C ILE A 72 -2.91 -0.03 5.49
N PHE A 73 -2.90 -0.80 4.40
CA PHE A 73 -1.65 -1.20 3.75
C PHE A 73 -0.88 0.03 3.24
N SER A 74 -1.59 0.95 2.57
CA SER A 74 -1.02 2.18 2.04
C SER A 74 -0.39 3.02 3.17
N LEU A 75 -1.09 3.14 4.29
CA LEU A 75 -0.62 3.83 5.49
C LEU A 75 0.61 3.16 6.09
N GLY A 76 0.64 1.83 6.19
CA GLY A 76 1.81 1.08 6.65
C GLY A 76 3.06 1.38 5.81
N CYS A 77 2.90 1.48 4.48
CA CYS A 77 3.99 1.84 3.58
C CYS A 77 4.48 3.29 3.79
N VAL A 78 3.57 4.24 4.05
CA VAL A 78 3.92 5.64 4.37
C VAL A 78 4.66 5.74 5.69
N ILE A 79 4.18 5.07 6.74
CA ILE A 79 4.86 5.03 8.05
C ILE A 79 6.25 4.42 7.88
N ALA A 80 6.38 3.33 7.12
CA ALA A 80 7.68 2.72 6.86
C ALA A 80 8.66 3.72 6.21
N GLU A 81 8.24 4.45 5.19
CA GLU A 81 9.11 5.44 4.53
C GLU A 81 9.53 6.58 5.46
N LEU A 82 8.65 7.04 6.35
CA LEU A 82 8.98 8.07 7.33
C LEU A 82 10.11 7.62 8.28
N PHE A 83 10.06 6.37 8.75
CA PHE A 83 11.07 5.80 9.65
C PHE A 83 12.31 5.26 8.93
N LEU A 84 12.29 5.18 7.60
CA LEU A 84 13.42 4.79 6.76
C LEU A 84 14.06 5.98 6.03
N GLU A 85 13.83 7.21 6.53
CA GLU A 85 14.41 8.45 6.01
C GLU A 85 14.19 8.65 4.50
N GLY A 86 13.01 8.26 4.01
CA GLY A 86 12.64 8.39 2.59
C GLY A 86 12.99 7.17 1.73
N SER A 87 13.59 6.12 2.29
CA SER A 87 13.69 4.82 1.62
C SER A 87 12.37 4.08 1.68
N THR A 88 11.97 3.47 0.56
CA THR A 88 10.68 2.79 0.44
C THR A 88 10.82 1.28 0.53
N ILE A 89 9.86 0.63 1.17
CA ILE A 89 9.82 -0.83 1.29
C ILE A 89 9.30 -1.54 0.02
N PHE A 90 8.58 -0.83 -0.85
CA PHE A 90 8.05 -1.41 -2.09
C PHE A 90 8.20 -0.46 -3.28
N THR A 91 8.87 -0.95 -4.31
CA THR A 91 8.68 -0.51 -5.70
C THR A 91 7.58 -1.34 -6.37
N PHE A 92 7.06 -0.91 -7.52
CA PHE A 92 6.05 -1.67 -8.27
C PHE A 92 6.45 -3.15 -8.46
N SER A 93 7.68 -3.40 -8.92
CA SER A 93 8.19 -4.76 -9.14
C SER A 93 8.38 -5.56 -7.84
N GLN A 94 8.82 -4.90 -6.75
CA GLN A 94 8.92 -5.55 -5.44
C GLN A 94 7.54 -5.92 -4.89
N LEU A 95 6.53 -5.07 -5.10
CA LEU A 95 5.17 -5.36 -4.66
C LEU A 95 4.57 -6.54 -5.42
N LEU A 96 4.74 -6.63 -6.75
CA LEU A 96 4.30 -7.80 -7.51
C LEU A 96 5.01 -9.08 -7.05
N ARG A 97 6.29 -9.00 -6.67
CA ARG A 97 7.00 -10.12 -6.06
C ARG A 97 6.47 -10.43 -4.66
N TYR A 98 6.15 -9.42 -3.86
CA TYR A 98 5.57 -9.57 -2.52
C TYR A 98 4.23 -10.30 -2.59
N ARG A 99 3.37 -9.91 -3.54
CA ARG A 99 2.10 -10.59 -3.84
C ARG A 99 2.29 -12.08 -4.11
N ASN A 100 3.36 -12.43 -4.81
CA ASN A 100 3.71 -13.81 -5.16
C ASN A 100 4.55 -14.53 -4.10
N ASN A 101 4.70 -13.99 -2.88
CA ASN A 101 5.57 -14.52 -1.81
C ASN A 101 7.06 -14.67 -2.21
N LYS A 102 7.54 -13.83 -3.14
CA LYS A 102 8.92 -13.81 -3.68
C LYS A 102 9.75 -12.61 -3.21
N TYR A 103 9.25 -11.86 -2.24
CA TYR A 103 9.91 -10.71 -1.65
C TYR A 103 9.55 -10.64 -0.17
N ASP A 104 10.52 -10.31 0.69
CA ASP A 104 10.33 -10.13 2.12
C ASP A 104 10.69 -8.68 2.51
N PRO A 105 9.73 -7.86 2.97
CA PRO A 105 10.00 -6.50 3.42
C PRO A 105 10.72 -6.44 4.77
N SER A 106 10.81 -7.56 5.51
CA SER A 106 11.40 -7.58 6.87
C SER A 106 12.84 -7.08 6.90
N VAL A 107 13.63 -7.34 5.85
CA VAL A 107 15.03 -6.90 5.74
C VAL A 107 15.15 -5.37 5.77
N GLU A 108 14.23 -4.68 5.10
CA GLU A 108 14.19 -3.22 5.11
C GLU A 108 13.64 -2.70 6.44
N LEU A 109 12.60 -3.35 6.99
CA LEU A 109 11.99 -2.98 8.26
C LEU A 109 12.91 -3.19 9.47
N GLU A 110 13.91 -4.07 9.39
CA GLU A 110 14.90 -4.26 10.44
C GLU A 110 15.81 -3.05 10.65
N LYS A 111 15.90 -2.14 9.66
CA LYS A 111 16.60 -0.86 9.80
C LYS A 111 15.89 0.11 10.75
N ILE A 112 14.59 -0.09 10.99
CA ILE A 112 13.81 0.68 11.96
C ILE A 112 14.18 0.21 13.36
N GLN A 113 14.73 1.12 14.16
CA GLN A 113 15.20 0.83 15.52
C GLN A 113 14.05 0.57 16.49
N ASP A 114 12.93 1.28 16.32
CA ASP A 114 11.76 1.15 17.18
C ASP A 114 11.00 -0.15 16.88
N ILE A 115 10.95 -1.04 17.88
CA ILE A 115 10.34 -2.36 17.74
C ILE A 115 8.81 -2.29 17.63
N HIS A 116 8.18 -1.29 18.26
CA HIS A 116 6.73 -1.11 18.26
C HIS A 116 6.27 -0.60 16.90
N ILE A 117 6.99 0.36 16.33
CA ILE A 117 6.75 0.88 14.98
C ILE A 117 6.99 -0.22 13.94
N ARG A 118 8.08 -0.98 14.08
CA ARG A 118 8.35 -2.12 13.20
C ARG A 118 7.24 -3.15 13.26
N SER A 119 6.73 -3.46 14.46
CA SER A 119 5.62 -4.38 14.64
C SER A 119 4.33 -3.84 14.03
N LEU A 120 4.05 -2.55 14.21
CA LEU A 120 2.88 -1.86 13.63
C LEU A 120 2.89 -1.98 12.11
N ILE A 121 4.00 -1.60 11.48
CA ILE A 121 4.14 -1.65 10.03
C ILE A 121 3.96 -3.08 9.53
N LYS A 122 4.61 -4.06 10.17
CA LYS A 122 4.47 -5.48 9.81
C LYS A 122 3.00 -5.93 9.85
N ASP A 123 2.23 -5.49 10.84
CA ASP A 123 0.80 -5.81 10.94
C ASP A 123 -0.03 -5.13 9.85
N MET A 124 0.27 -3.86 9.53
CA MET A 124 -0.44 -3.09 8.51
C MET A 124 -0.18 -3.59 7.08
N ILE A 125 1.02 -4.10 6.79
CA ILE A 125 1.40 -4.51 5.43
C ILE A 125 1.12 -5.98 5.11
N HIS A 126 0.33 -6.70 5.93
CA HIS A 126 0.00 -8.11 5.66
C HIS A 126 -0.51 -8.31 4.23
N LEU A 127 -0.08 -9.41 3.61
CA LEU A 127 -0.46 -9.74 2.23
C LEU A 127 -1.97 -9.95 2.10
N ASN A 128 -2.58 -10.67 3.04
CA ASN A 128 -4.01 -10.91 3.09
C ASN A 128 -4.73 -9.73 3.78
N PRO A 129 -5.74 -9.11 3.15
CA PRO A 129 -6.45 -7.96 3.73
C PRO A 129 -7.17 -8.28 5.04
N GLU A 130 -7.64 -9.52 5.24
CA GLU A 130 -8.38 -9.93 6.46
C GLU A 130 -7.49 -9.98 7.71
N ASP A 131 -6.19 -10.12 7.52
CA ASP A 131 -5.24 -10.15 8.64
C ASP A 131 -4.92 -8.72 9.14
N ARG A 132 -5.23 -7.70 8.33
CA ARG A 132 -5.03 -6.28 8.70
C ARG A 132 -6.15 -5.82 9.63
N LYS A 133 -5.78 -5.15 10.72
CA LYS A 133 -6.76 -4.58 11.67
C LYS A 133 -7.42 -3.31 11.13
N SER A 134 -8.53 -2.90 11.75
CA SER A 134 -9.19 -1.63 11.44
C SER A 134 -8.38 -0.44 11.96
N ALA A 135 -8.63 0.74 11.39
CA ALA A 135 -8.00 1.97 11.86
C ALA A 135 -8.27 2.23 13.35
N ASP A 136 -9.51 2.04 13.80
CA ASP A 136 -9.90 2.21 15.21
C ASP A 136 -9.12 1.27 16.14
N TYR A 137 -8.91 0.02 15.71
CA TYR A 137 -8.14 -0.94 16.49
C TYR A 137 -6.70 -0.47 16.68
N TYR A 138 -6.03 0.00 15.62
CA TYR A 138 -4.66 0.51 15.71
C TYR A 138 -4.56 1.77 16.58
N LEU A 139 -5.58 2.63 16.58
CA LEU A 139 -5.60 3.83 17.42
C LEU A 139 -5.71 3.51 18.91
N GLU A 140 -6.36 2.41 19.27
CA GLU A 140 -6.58 2.03 20.66
C GLU A 140 -5.50 1.10 21.23
N HIS A 141 -4.86 0.29 20.38
CA HIS A 141 -4.04 -0.85 20.82
C HIS A 141 -2.54 -0.77 20.48
N TRP A 142 -2.07 0.35 19.93
CA TRP A 142 -0.65 0.55 19.58
C TRP A 142 -0.09 1.83 20.16
#